data_AF-A0A7X7YHJ9-F1
#
_entry.id   AF-A0A7X7YHJ9-F1
#
_cell.length_a   1.000
_cell.length_b   1.000
_cell.length_c   1.000
_cell.angle_alpha   90.00
_cell.angle_beta   90.00
_cell.angle_gamma   90.00
#
_symmetry.space_group_name_H-M   'P 1'
#
loop_
_entity.id
_entity.type
_entity.pdbx_description
1 polymer ?
#
loop_
_entity_poly.entity_id
_entity_poly.type
_entity_poly.pdbx_seq_one_letter_code
_entity_poly.pdbx_strand_id
1 'polypeptide(L)'
;MRIPAHWVRGEYSGQDQGGRSRRFWAWGWSFTDIREATAMAAERAKRIFDNFDRGGTPNTYDYLEHPLREEIVQSYGQGGAPAAIITRNRYGSLVLNAANVCFVDVDYPQPEPLGLVGAIKALFSAKKIRERAVAAQAETMQRVRQWAMRNPRRSFRLYRTAAGLRML
;
A
#
# COMPACT_ATOMS: atom_id res chain seq x y z
N MET A 1 4.82 -5.28 10.97
CA MET A 1 4.32 -5.48 9.59
C MET A 1 3.67 -6.85 9.49
N ARG A 2 2.54 -6.99 8.79
CA ARG A 2 1.82 -8.27 8.63
C ARG A 2 2.04 -8.85 7.22
N ILE A 3 3.29 -9.23 6.92
CA ILE A 3 3.67 -9.91 5.67
C ILE A 3 4.16 -11.33 6.00
N PRO A 4 3.34 -12.37 5.77
CA PRO A 4 3.72 -13.76 6.04
C PRO A 4 4.77 -14.26 5.06
N ALA A 5 5.76 -15.00 5.56
CA ALA A 5 6.79 -15.64 4.74
C ALA A 5 6.35 -17.02 4.23
N HIS A 6 5.43 -17.68 4.95
CA HIS A 6 5.00 -19.04 4.65
C HIS A 6 3.58 -19.04 4.12
N TRP A 7 3.37 -19.69 2.98
CA TRP A 7 2.08 -19.80 2.30
C TRP A 7 1.85 -21.23 1.84
N VAL A 8 0.68 -21.78 2.14
CA VAL A 8 0.30 -23.13 1.73
C VAL A 8 -1.13 -23.12 1.23
N ARG A 9 -1.37 -23.86 0.15
CA ARG A 9 -2.72 -24.19 -0.29
C ARG A 9 -3.12 -25.51 0.37
N GLY A 10 -4.15 -25.45 1.21
CA GLY A 10 -4.76 -26.61 1.85
C GLY A 10 -6.06 -26.98 1.15
N GLU A 11 -6.41 -28.25 1.20
CA GLU A 11 -7.64 -28.79 0.63
C GLU A 11 -8.43 -29.54 1.71
N TYR A 12 -9.76 -29.53 1.57
CA TYR A 12 -10.67 -30.34 2.36
C TYR A 12 -11.69 -30.99 1.43
N SER A 13 -11.92 -32.28 1.63
CA SER A 13 -12.92 -33.07 0.90
C SER A 13 -13.92 -33.65 1.89
N GLY A 14 -15.20 -33.50 1.60
CA GLY A 14 -16.29 -34.01 2.43
C GLY A 14 -17.56 -34.26 1.62
N GLN A 15 -18.53 -34.96 2.19
CA GLN A 15 -19.85 -35.16 1.59
C GLN A 15 -20.80 -34.06 2.06
N ASP A 16 -21.45 -33.37 1.13
CA ASP A 16 -22.49 -32.39 1.45
C ASP A 16 -23.77 -33.07 1.99
N GLN A 17 -24.73 -32.28 2.50
CA GLN A 17 -26.03 -32.78 2.94
C GLN A 17 -26.80 -33.60 1.89
N GLY A 18 -26.46 -33.45 0.60
CA GLY A 18 -27.00 -34.26 -0.49
C GLY A 18 -26.21 -35.54 -0.77
N GLY A 19 -25.25 -35.90 0.08
CA GLY A 19 -24.38 -37.06 -0.08
C GLY A 19 -23.33 -36.92 -1.19
N ARG A 20 -23.16 -35.73 -1.79
CA ARG A 20 -22.22 -35.53 -2.90
C ARG A 20 -20.85 -35.17 -2.36
N SER A 21 -19.82 -35.86 -2.84
CA SER A 21 -18.44 -35.50 -2.54
C SER A 21 -18.09 -34.15 -3.15
N ARG A 22 -17.67 -33.21 -2.30
CA ARG A 22 -17.20 -31.88 -2.67
C ARG A 22 -15.77 -31.68 -2.18
N ARG A 23 -15.00 -30.87 -2.92
CA ARG A 23 -13.65 -30.46 -2.55
C ARG A 23 -13.55 -28.95 -2.51
N PHE A 24 -13.05 -28.43 -1.41
CA PHE A 24 -12.75 -27.01 -1.21
C PHE A 24 -11.27 -26.83 -0.93
N TRP A 25 -10.79 -25.60 -1.16
CA TRP A 25 -9.41 -25.25 -0.89
C TRP A 25 -9.34 -23.82 -0.35
N ALA A 26 -8.29 -23.56 0.43
CA ALA A 26 -7.99 -22.24 0.94
C ALA A 26 -6.47 -22.04 1.01
N TRP A 27 -6.04 -20.79 0.92
CA TRP A 27 -4.70 -20.41 1.34
C TRP A 27 -4.66 -20.23 2.85
N GLY A 28 -3.64 -20.82 3.47
CA GLY A 28 -3.20 -20.50 4.82
C GLY A 28 -1.82 -19.86 4.79
N TRP A 29 -1.49 -19.14 5.86
CA TRP A 29 -0.26 -18.38 5.97
C TRP A 29 0.31 -18.45 7.39
N SER A 30 1.60 -18.20 7.53
CA SER A 30 2.25 -18.00 8.83
C SER A 30 3.49 -17.11 8.70
N PHE A 31 3.84 -16.48 9.81
CA PHE A 31 5.02 -15.64 9.98
C PHE A 31 6.24 -16.42 10.48
N THR A 32 6.04 -17.64 10.99
CA THR A 32 7.04 -18.41 11.73
C THR A 32 7.42 -19.70 11.01
N ASP A 33 6.43 -20.50 10.57
CA ASP A 33 6.71 -21.78 9.93
C ASP A 33 5.64 -22.26 8.93
N ILE A 34 6.00 -23.27 8.15
CA ILE A 34 5.11 -23.85 7.13
C ILE A 34 4.02 -24.77 7.72
N ARG A 35 4.20 -25.30 8.93
CA ARG A 35 3.24 -26.23 9.57
C ARG A 35 2.01 -25.49 10.04
N GLU A 36 2.18 -24.33 10.66
CA GLU A 36 1.10 -23.41 11.03
C GLU A 36 0.32 -22.96 9.79
N ALA A 37 1.03 -22.58 8.71
CA ALA A 37 0.39 -22.20 7.45
C ALA A 37 -0.45 -23.37 6.88
N THR A 38 0.05 -24.60 6.99
CA THR A 38 -0.67 -25.81 6.55
C THR A 38 -1.92 -26.07 7.39
N ALA A 39 -1.80 -26.00 8.73
CA ALA A 39 -2.93 -26.18 9.64
C ALA A 39 -4.01 -25.13 9.40
N MET A 40 -3.61 -23.86 9.26
CA MET A 40 -4.52 -22.76 8.94
C MET A 40 -5.21 -22.98 7.59
N ALA A 41 -4.48 -23.45 6.57
CA ALA A 41 -5.05 -23.71 5.25
C ALA A 41 -6.13 -24.82 5.29
N ALA A 42 -5.86 -25.90 6.02
CA ALA A 42 -6.81 -27.00 6.22
C ALA A 42 -8.06 -26.56 7.01
N GLU A 43 -7.87 -25.82 8.10
CA GLU A 43 -8.98 -25.30 8.91
C GLU A 43 -9.86 -24.35 8.10
N ARG A 44 -9.25 -23.45 7.32
CA ARG A 44 -9.98 -22.52 6.44
C ARG A 44 -10.74 -23.27 5.35
N ALA A 45 -10.12 -24.26 4.70
CA ALA A 45 -10.78 -25.07 3.68
C ALA A 45 -12.00 -25.82 4.25
N LYS A 46 -11.87 -26.37 5.47
CA LYS A 46 -12.99 -26.99 6.19
C LYS A 46 -14.08 -25.98 6.52
N ARG A 47 -13.73 -24.79 7.02
CA ARG A 47 -14.71 -23.75 7.36
C ARG A 47 -15.52 -23.29 6.16
N ILE A 48 -14.90 -23.18 5.00
CA ILE A 48 -15.60 -22.88 3.74
C ILE A 48 -16.57 -24.00 3.39
N PHE A 49 -16.15 -25.27 3.50
CA PHE A 49 -17.03 -26.41 3.30
C PHE A 49 -18.21 -26.40 4.28
N ASP A 50 -17.97 -26.21 5.58
CA ASP A 50 -19.02 -26.20 6.61
C ASP A 50 -20.03 -25.06 6.37
N ASN A 51 -19.57 -23.88 5.93
CA ASN A 51 -20.44 -22.75 5.59
C ASN A 51 -21.28 -23.04 4.34
N PHE A 52 -20.65 -23.61 3.30
CA PHE A 52 -21.33 -24.04 2.09
C PHE A 52 -22.41 -25.09 2.40
N ASP A 53 -22.08 -26.08 3.23
CA ASP A 53 -23.00 -27.16 3.60
C ASP A 53 -24.23 -26.63 4.35
N ARG A 54 -24.06 -25.56 5.13
CA ARG A 54 -25.16 -24.85 5.81
C ARG A 54 -25.95 -23.88 4.90
N GLY A 55 -25.64 -23.82 3.61
CA GLY A 55 -26.27 -22.90 2.65
C GLY A 55 -25.81 -21.45 2.76
N GLY A 56 -24.69 -21.19 3.43
CA GLY A 56 -24.11 -19.85 3.56
C GLY A 56 -23.47 -19.35 2.26
N THR A 57 -23.51 -18.03 2.03
CA THR A 57 -22.86 -17.40 0.88
C THR A 57 -21.42 -16.98 1.21
N PRO A 58 -20.47 -17.06 0.26
CA PRO A 58 -19.12 -16.55 0.47
C PRO A 58 -19.12 -15.03 0.66
N ASN A 59 -18.39 -14.53 1.66
CA ASN A 59 -18.17 -13.10 1.79
C ASN A 59 -17.16 -12.62 0.74
N THR A 60 -17.59 -11.80 -0.21
CA THR A 60 -16.82 -11.46 -1.43
C THR A 60 -15.84 -10.29 -1.24
N TYR A 61 -15.89 -9.58 -0.10
CA TYR A 61 -15.19 -8.30 0.10
C TYR A 61 -14.05 -8.36 1.12
N ASP A 62 -13.34 -9.47 1.16
CA ASP A 62 -12.34 -9.77 2.21
C ASP A 62 -10.90 -9.35 1.86
N TYR A 63 -10.73 -8.17 1.26
CA TYR A 63 -9.40 -7.64 0.91
C TYR A 63 -8.62 -7.09 2.12
N LEU A 64 -9.30 -6.82 3.23
CA LEU A 64 -8.72 -6.17 4.41
C LEU A 64 -8.48 -7.12 5.57
N GLU A 65 -9.14 -8.28 5.65
CA GLU A 65 -8.96 -9.18 6.80
C GLU A 65 -7.81 -10.18 6.60
N HIS A 66 -7.31 -10.35 5.37
CA HIS A 66 -6.28 -11.34 5.04
C HIS A 66 -5.01 -10.69 4.50
N PRO A 67 -3.81 -11.17 4.90
CA PRO A 67 -2.56 -10.69 4.32
C PRO A 67 -2.54 -10.92 2.81
N LEU A 68 -1.89 -10.02 2.08
CA LEU A 68 -1.65 -10.20 0.66
C LEU A 68 -0.57 -11.26 0.46
N ARG A 69 -0.85 -12.23 -0.41
CA ARG A 69 0.12 -13.26 -0.81
C ARG A 69 1.09 -12.66 -1.82
N GLU A 70 2.21 -12.19 -1.32
CA GLU A 70 3.28 -11.58 -2.10
C GLU A 70 4.62 -12.28 -1.84
N GLU A 71 5.45 -12.35 -2.86
CA GLU A 71 6.83 -12.86 -2.74
C GLU A 71 7.66 -11.84 -1.95
N ILE A 72 8.35 -12.28 -0.90
CA ILE A 72 9.37 -11.46 -0.24
C ILE A 72 10.64 -11.50 -1.08
N VAL A 73 10.99 -10.38 -1.70
CA VAL A 73 12.19 -10.24 -2.54
C VAL A 73 13.41 -9.91 -1.70
N GLN A 74 13.25 -9.02 -0.71
CA GLN A 74 14.34 -8.58 0.15
C GLN A 74 13.81 -8.12 1.51
N SER A 75 14.59 -8.35 2.56
CA SER A 75 14.30 -7.89 3.92
C SER A 75 15.47 -7.07 4.46
N TYR A 76 15.16 -5.99 5.17
CA TYR A 76 16.12 -5.10 5.80
C TYR A 76 15.83 -4.96 7.30
N GLY A 77 16.84 -5.08 8.16
CA GLY A 77 16.71 -4.96 9.61
C GLY A 77 17.70 -5.83 10.36
N GLN A 78 17.74 -5.69 11.69
CA GLN A 78 18.53 -6.50 12.62
C GLN A 78 17.61 -7.03 13.73
N GLY A 79 17.85 -8.24 14.24
CA GLY A 79 17.16 -8.73 15.45
C GLY A 79 15.73 -9.26 15.27
N GLY A 80 15.46 -10.06 14.23
CA GLY A 80 14.23 -10.86 14.10
C GLY A 80 12.98 -10.11 13.62
N ALA A 81 12.93 -8.79 13.72
CA ALA A 81 11.88 -7.95 13.13
C ALA A 81 12.45 -7.04 12.02
N PRO A 82 12.02 -7.17 10.75
CA PRO A 82 12.52 -6.31 9.69
C PRO A 82 12.02 -4.87 9.86
N ALA A 83 12.90 -3.91 9.61
CA ALA A 83 12.57 -2.49 9.51
C ALA A 83 11.87 -2.19 8.17
N ALA A 84 12.23 -2.91 7.11
CA ALA A 84 11.58 -2.85 5.80
C ALA A 84 11.63 -4.19 5.05
N ILE A 85 10.65 -4.42 4.18
CA ILE A 85 10.53 -5.59 3.31
C ILE A 85 10.16 -5.12 1.90
N ILE A 86 10.89 -5.55 0.88
CA ILE A 86 10.49 -5.40 -0.51
C ILE A 86 9.72 -6.67 -0.91
N THR A 87 8.46 -6.51 -1.29
CA THR A 87 7.65 -7.58 -1.84
C THR A 87 7.45 -7.42 -3.34
N ARG A 88 7.06 -8.51 -4.03
CA ARG A 88 6.56 -8.48 -5.40
C ARG A 88 5.07 -8.79 -5.41
N ASN A 89 4.29 -7.82 -5.89
CA ASN A 89 2.85 -7.99 -6.03
C ASN A 89 2.47 -8.87 -7.24
N ARG A 90 1.18 -9.18 -7.39
CA ARG A 90 0.66 -9.99 -8.51
C ARG A 90 0.88 -9.40 -9.91
N TYR A 91 1.15 -8.10 -10.01
CA TYR A 91 1.46 -7.40 -11.26
C TYR A 91 2.97 -7.39 -11.57
N GLY A 92 3.79 -7.98 -10.69
CA GLY A 92 5.25 -8.00 -10.82
C GLY A 92 5.96 -6.76 -10.29
N SER A 93 5.24 -5.78 -9.74
CA SER A 93 5.83 -4.56 -9.19
C SER A 93 6.50 -4.82 -7.85
N LEU A 94 7.62 -4.14 -7.61
CA LEU A 94 8.28 -4.11 -6.31
C LEU A 94 7.57 -3.11 -5.38
N VAL A 95 7.23 -3.55 -4.17
CA VAL A 95 6.53 -2.75 -3.16
C VAL A 95 7.42 -2.65 -1.93
N LEU A 96 7.77 -1.43 -1.52
CA LEU A 96 8.47 -1.17 -0.27
C LEU A 96 7.46 -1.14 0.88
N ASN A 97 7.57 -2.10 1.78
CA ASN A 97 6.84 -2.14 3.05
C ASN A 97 7.79 -1.74 4.16
N ALA A 98 7.47 -0.69 4.92
CA ALA A 98 8.30 -0.23 6.03
C ALA A 98 7.50 -0.27 7.33
N ALA A 99 8.15 -0.62 8.43
CA ALA A 99 7.51 -0.62 9.75
C ALA A 99 7.10 0.81 10.17
N ASN A 100 7.93 1.79 9.82
CA ASN A 100 7.69 3.20 10.02
C ASN A 100 8.03 3.93 8.73
N VAL A 101 7.16 4.85 8.31
CA VAL A 101 7.35 5.68 7.11
C VAL A 101 6.86 7.09 7.41
N CYS A 102 7.58 8.09 6.90
CA CYS A 102 7.20 9.48 7.04
C CYS A 102 6.80 10.02 5.66
N PHE A 103 5.58 10.54 5.55
CA PHE A 103 5.10 11.23 4.38
C PHE A 103 5.09 12.72 4.70
N VAL A 104 5.82 13.53 3.93
CA VAL A 104 5.79 14.98 4.07
C VAL A 104 5.28 15.60 2.78
N ASP A 105 4.15 16.27 2.88
CA ASP A 105 3.59 17.08 1.80
C ASP A 105 3.96 18.55 1.99
N VAL A 106 4.48 19.15 0.93
CA VAL A 106 4.88 20.55 0.87
C VAL A 106 4.10 21.22 -0.25
N ASP A 107 3.06 21.95 0.11
CA ASP A 107 2.24 22.67 -0.85
C ASP A 107 2.99 23.86 -1.45
N TYR A 108 2.69 24.15 -2.72
CA TYR A 108 3.10 25.41 -3.31
C TYR A 108 2.34 26.57 -2.66
N PRO A 109 2.95 27.77 -2.58
CA PRO A 109 2.24 28.96 -2.14
C PRO A 109 0.97 29.15 -2.96
N GLN A 110 -0.18 29.13 -2.28
CA GLN A 110 -1.46 29.42 -2.91
C GLN A 110 -1.55 30.93 -3.17
N PRO A 111 -2.04 31.36 -4.34
CA PRO A 111 -2.37 32.76 -4.54
C PRO A 111 -3.49 33.15 -3.56
N GLU A 112 -3.35 34.31 -2.91
CA GLU A 112 -4.41 34.93 -2.10
C GLU A 112 -5.73 34.98 -2.91
N PRO A 113 -6.89 34.70 -2.28
CA PRO A 113 -8.17 34.72 -2.97
C PRO A 113 -8.43 36.12 -3.57
N LEU A 114 -8.61 36.17 -4.88
CA LEU A 114 -8.90 37.39 -5.61
C LEU A 114 -10.39 37.72 -5.49
N GLY A 115 -10.72 38.92 -4.99
CA GLY A 115 -12.08 39.46 -5.10
C GLY A 115 -12.52 39.64 -6.55
N LEU A 116 -13.80 39.99 -6.80
CA LEU A 116 -14.39 40.10 -8.15
C LEU A 116 -13.54 40.91 -9.15
N VAL A 117 -13.02 42.07 -8.73
CA VAL A 117 -12.14 42.91 -9.58
C VAL A 117 -10.80 42.23 -9.87
N GLY A 118 -10.26 41.49 -8.90
CA GLY A 118 -9.04 40.71 -9.05
C GLY A 118 -9.21 39.55 -10.02
N ALA A 119 -10.36 38.88 -10.02
CA ALA A 119 -10.70 37.81 -10.95
C ALA A 119 -10.77 38.32 -12.41
N ILE A 120 -11.37 39.49 -12.64
CA ILE A 120 -11.41 40.12 -13.97
C ILE A 120 -10.00 40.48 -14.44
N LYS A 121 -9.16 41.09 -13.58
CA LYS A 121 -7.75 41.39 -13.92
C LYS A 121 -6.92 40.13 -14.17
N ALA A 122 -7.23 39.01 -13.51
CA ALA A 122 -6.55 37.74 -13.70
C ALA A 122 -6.75 37.17 -15.11
N LEU A 123 -7.95 37.33 -15.69
CA LEU A 123 -8.25 36.89 -17.06
C LEU A 123 -7.34 37.56 -18.10
N PHE A 124 -6.99 38.83 -17.91
CA PHE A 124 -6.08 39.56 -18.78
C PHE A 124 -4.59 39.37 -18.46
N SER A 125 -4.26 38.64 -17.38
CA SER A 125 -2.89 38.46 -16.89
C SER A 125 -2.48 36.99 -16.72
N ALA A 126 -3.18 36.07 -17.39
CA ALA A 126 -2.96 34.62 -17.31
C ALA A 126 -1.48 34.21 -17.50
N LYS A 127 -0.76 34.85 -18.42
CA LYS A 127 0.69 34.62 -18.62
C LYS A 127 1.49 34.90 -17.35
N LYS A 128 1.26 36.06 -16.72
CA LYS A 128 1.95 36.49 -15.50
C LYS A 128 1.61 35.61 -14.30
N ILE A 129 0.36 35.13 -14.22
CA ILE A 129 -0.07 34.17 -13.19
C ILE A 129 0.69 32.85 -13.35
N ARG A 130 0.78 32.33 -14.58
CA ARG A 130 1.54 31.11 -14.89
C ARG A 130 3.02 31.26 -14.56
N GLU A 131 3.64 32.38 -14.92
CA GLU A 131 5.05 32.68 -14.60
C GLU A 131 5.29 32.70 -13.09
N ARG A 132 4.41 33.35 -12.32
CA ARG A 132 4.46 33.35 -10.86
C ARG A 132 4.32 31.96 -10.26
N ALA A 133 3.39 31.15 -10.77
CA ALA A 133 3.22 29.77 -10.33
C ALA A 133 4.48 28.94 -10.58
N VAL A 134 5.10 29.07 -11.77
CA VAL A 134 6.36 28.39 -12.10
C VAL A 134 7.50 28.85 -11.17
N ALA A 135 7.60 30.16 -10.90
CA ALA A 135 8.58 30.70 -9.96
C ALA A 135 8.39 30.15 -8.54
N ALA A 136 7.15 30.11 -8.04
CA ALA A 136 6.82 29.57 -6.72
C ALA A 136 7.13 28.06 -6.62
N GLN A 137 6.90 27.29 -7.68
CA GLN A 137 7.30 25.88 -7.75
C GLN A 137 8.82 25.73 -7.67
N ALA A 138 9.57 26.54 -8.42
CA ALA A 138 11.02 26.52 -8.42
C ALA A 138 11.61 26.89 -7.05
N GLU A 139 11.05 27.90 -6.39
CA GLU A 139 11.44 28.32 -5.04
C GLU A 139 11.19 27.19 -4.02
N THR A 140 10.01 26.57 -4.06
CA THR A 140 9.65 25.45 -3.17
C THR A 140 10.61 24.28 -3.35
N MET A 141 10.92 23.92 -4.60
CA MET A 141 11.91 22.89 -4.93
C MET A 141 13.31 23.25 -4.39
N GLN A 142 13.72 24.51 -4.51
CA GLN A 142 15.01 24.99 -3.99
C GLN A 142 15.07 24.89 -2.47
N ARG A 143 13.99 25.25 -1.76
CA ARG A 143 13.91 25.12 -0.29
C ARG A 143 14.05 23.67 0.16
N VAL A 144 13.36 22.74 -0.51
CA VAL A 144 13.48 21.29 -0.23
C VAL A 144 14.90 20.80 -0.48
N ARG A 145 15.54 21.21 -1.60
CA ARG A 145 16.94 20.86 -1.89
C ARG A 145 17.91 21.41 -0.85
N GLN A 146 17.74 22.66 -0.44
CA GLN A 146 18.57 23.28 0.61
C GLN A 146 18.42 22.54 1.94
N TRP A 147 17.20 22.15 2.30
CA TRP A 147 16.98 21.34 3.49
C TRP A 147 17.68 19.98 3.38
N ALA A 148 17.59 19.30 2.23
CA ALA A 148 18.26 18.01 2.00
C ALA A 148 19.79 18.12 2.14
N MET A 149 20.40 19.16 1.56
CA MET A 149 21.85 19.40 1.67
C MET A 149 22.30 19.63 3.12
N ARG A 150 21.46 20.27 3.94
CA ARG A 150 21.74 20.47 5.39
C ARG A 150 21.48 19.21 6.22
N ASN A 151 20.79 18.22 5.67
CA ASN A 151 20.38 17.00 6.36
C ASN A 151 20.81 15.73 5.59
N PRO A 152 22.11 15.50 5.35
CA PRO A 152 22.58 14.42 4.47
C PRO A 152 22.23 13.01 4.96
N ARG A 153 21.94 12.83 6.25
CA ARG A 153 21.50 11.54 6.82
C ARG A 153 20.00 11.27 6.64
N ARG A 154 19.24 12.23 6.11
CA ARG A 154 17.79 12.14 5.86
C ARG A 154 17.54 12.09 4.37
N SER A 155 17.82 10.94 3.76
CA SER A 155 17.50 10.70 2.35
C SER A 155 15.99 10.51 2.17
N PHE A 156 15.46 11.04 1.09
CA PHE A 156 14.07 10.86 0.67
C PHE A 156 13.99 10.87 -0.85
N ARG A 157 12.93 10.28 -1.40
CA ARG A 157 12.53 10.43 -2.79
C ARG A 157 11.49 11.55 -2.90
N LEU A 158 11.69 12.43 -3.89
CA LEU A 158 10.82 13.57 -4.12
C LEU A 158 9.88 13.31 -5.29
N TYR A 159 8.59 13.53 -5.08
CA TYR A 159 7.55 13.41 -6.10
C TYR A 159 6.82 14.75 -6.26
N ARG A 160 6.30 14.99 -7.46
CA ARG A 160 5.39 16.13 -7.72
C ARG A 160 3.95 15.69 -7.51
N THR A 161 3.17 16.51 -6.82
CA THR A 161 1.72 16.34 -6.67
C THR A 161 0.98 17.47 -7.40
N ALA A 162 -0.35 17.43 -7.42
CA ALA A 162 -1.16 18.49 -8.02
C ALA A 162 -0.99 19.84 -7.30
N ALA A 163 -0.87 19.81 -5.97
CA ALA A 163 -0.78 21.00 -5.12
C ALA A 163 0.64 21.37 -4.69
N GLY A 164 1.63 20.48 -4.88
CA GLY A 164 2.94 20.65 -4.26
C GLY A 164 3.95 19.56 -4.58
N LEU A 165 4.73 19.22 -3.56
CA LEU A 165 5.75 18.18 -3.54
C LEU A 165 5.45 17.18 -2.42
N ARG A 166 5.80 15.92 -2.62
CA ARG A 166 5.76 14.86 -1.60
C ARG A 166 7.14 14.27 -1.40
N MET A 167 7.59 14.19 -0.16
CA MET A 167 8.85 13.57 0.26
C MET A 167 8.55 12.22 0.93
N LEU A 168 9.16 11.14 0.44
CA LEU A 168 9.06 9.76 0.95
C LEU A 168 10.40 9.20 1.37
#